data_AF-A0A4Z0H171-F1
#
_entry.id   AF-A0A4Z0H171-F1
#
_cell.length_a   1.000
_cell.length_b   1.000
_cell.length_c   1.000
_cell.angle_alpha   90.00
_cell.angle_beta   90.00
_cell.angle_gamma   90.00
#
_symmetry.space_group_name_H-M   'P 1'
#
loop_
_entity.id
_entity.type
_entity.pdbx_description
1 polymer ?
#
loop_
_entity_poly.entity_id
_entity_poly.type
_entity_poly.pdbx_seq_one_letter_code
_entity_poly.pdbx_strand_id
1 'polypeptide(L)'
;MKKYFNNKGLTLVELLAAIALIGIISTIAGSLVTQTFQSNSIVQNEIDLKQQTNSIITTIREKVIQQDTTICLVDRETLSMENEDLLTKEHMTISELYIENIKNSPNSNDTLDITSDETLSGNDCIITDGSPTKVMLKTDVNAEENDQSYQTSTIIQKRKTEPELALPEEENDGDEGDPELKLFTTWEEFETIEQDRESDFKQDHPNGDRNYCEFDENILLNASQVFAPSWGYKCHITTFHQSLWSKTSMTLNRNYNDRTPLKVLVGNHFYLDQSAKLEQDSILDISGNGLFEGNVVLSSSSQVRTFNAYYKQGLTLQSDSKVETNGSIRMDESSTLQSNSQLFVKGYAFLRDTFTMQSNSTMNVDHNLDGDSLFLQSNSKLDVKGNIQINGNLKMQSDSRFSITGDTAIGNVDQQSNSRLDVAGDTLVNESLYVQNNAVFSSGSLTVNGPLSMQSNAMVYSEGDIVLNGKVSTQNGTVISSRGDIHINDQVGPGWSKAIICAEGEVYGAENISSNHKVRSNHGHCPTP
;
A
#
# COMPACT_ATOMS: atom_id res chain seq x y z
N MET A 1 -19.54 -0.94 71.21
CA MET A 1 -20.49 -0.68 70.09
C MET A 1 -21.04 0.74 70.24
N LYS A 2 -20.52 1.70 69.47
CA LYS A 2 -21.08 3.07 69.41
C LYS A 2 -22.10 3.11 68.28
N LYS A 3 -23.38 3.26 68.64
CA LYS A 3 -24.49 3.51 67.71
C LYS A 3 -24.41 4.97 67.25
N TYR A 4 -24.04 5.19 66.00
CA TYR A 4 -24.23 6.48 65.32
C TYR A 4 -25.63 6.51 64.72
N PHE A 5 -26.60 7.08 65.45
CA PHE A 5 -27.88 7.48 64.87
C PHE A 5 -27.74 8.92 64.36
N ASN A 6 -27.55 9.08 63.06
CA ASN A 6 -27.54 10.38 62.41
C ASN A 6 -28.99 10.79 62.10
N ASN A 7 -29.65 11.46 63.05
CA ASN A 7 -31.05 11.88 62.98
C ASN A 7 -31.24 13.25 62.30
N LYS A 8 -30.42 13.59 61.30
CA LYS A 8 -30.73 14.73 60.43
C LYS A 8 -31.50 14.20 59.24
N GLY A 9 -32.83 14.14 59.38
CA GLY A 9 -33.72 13.90 58.26
C GLY A 9 -33.44 14.95 57.19
N LEU A 10 -33.26 14.50 55.95
CA LEU A 10 -33.05 15.35 54.80
C LEU A 10 -34.20 16.33 54.72
N THR A 11 -33.91 17.63 54.77
CA THR A 11 -34.97 18.63 54.73
C THR A 11 -35.63 18.60 53.35
N LEU A 12 -36.93 18.86 53.27
CA LEU A 12 -37.68 18.90 52.00
C LEU A 12 -36.99 19.82 50.97
N VAL A 13 -36.37 20.90 51.46
CA VAL A 13 -35.62 21.86 50.66
C VAL A 13 -34.35 21.25 50.06
N GLU A 14 -33.59 20.45 50.82
CA GLU A 14 -32.41 19.74 50.30
C GLU A 14 -32.78 18.70 49.24
N LEU A 15 -33.91 18.00 49.41
CA LEU A 15 -34.39 17.04 48.41
C LEU A 15 -34.80 17.75 47.11
N LEU A 16 -35.52 18.88 47.22
CA LEU A 16 -35.92 19.66 46.06
C LEU A 16 -34.70 20.21 45.31
N ALA A 17 -33.70 20.72 46.04
CA ALA A 17 -32.46 21.21 45.46
C ALA A 17 -31.68 20.09 44.75
N ALA A 18 -31.60 18.90 45.33
CA ALA A 18 -30.95 17.74 44.72
C ALA A 18 -31.65 17.31 43.42
N ILE A 19 -32.98 17.25 43.40
CA ILE A 19 -33.75 16.90 42.20
C ILE A 19 -33.57 17.96 41.10
N ALA A 20 -33.60 19.25 41.46
CA ALA A 20 -33.36 20.33 40.50
C ALA A 20 -31.95 20.25 39.89
N LEU A 21 -30.94 19.96 40.71
CA LEU A 21 -29.55 19.84 40.26
C LEU A 21 -29.35 18.61 39.35
N ILE A 22 -29.98 17.48 39.67
CA ILE A 22 -30.00 16.29 38.79
C ILE A 22 -30.68 16.58 37.45
N GLY A 23 -31.75 17.38 37.47
CA GLY A 23 -32.43 17.84 36.25
C GLY A 23 -31.50 18.64 35.34
N ILE A 24 -30.76 19.59 35.91
CA ILE A 24 -29.79 20.43 35.16
C ILE A 24 -28.62 19.59 34.64
N ILE A 25 -28.09 18.65 35.43
CA ILE A 25 -26.99 17.78 34.97
C ILE A 25 -27.47 16.88 33.83
N SER A 26 -28.67 16.31 33.94
CA SER A 26 -29.23 15.43 32.91
C SER A 26 -29.44 16.16 31.58
N THR A 27 -29.91 17.41 31.60
CA THR A 27 -30.09 18.20 30.37
C THR A 27 -28.76 18.58 29.72
N ILE A 28 -27.76 18.96 30.50
CA ILE A 28 -26.41 19.25 29.99
C ILE A 28 -25.77 17.99 29.38
N ALA A 29 -25.85 16.86 30.08
CA ALA A 29 -25.32 15.59 29.59
C ALA A 29 -26.03 15.13 28.31
N GLY A 30 -27.36 15.23 28.26
CA GLY A 30 -28.14 14.91 27.07
C GLY A 30 -27.77 15.79 25.87
N SER A 31 -27.59 17.10 26.08
CA SER A 31 -27.15 18.02 25.03
C SER A 31 -25.77 17.65 24.46
N LEU A 32 -24.81 17.29 25.32
CA LEU A 32 -23.46 16.90 24.90
C LEU A 32 -23.47 15.60 24.08
N VAL A 33 -24.29 14.62 24.49
CA VAL A 33 -24.44 13.35 23.75
C VAL A 33 -25.04 13.59 22.37
N THR A 34 -26.09 14.40 22.27
CA THR A 34 -26.70 14.75 20.96
C THR A 34 -25.73 15.49 20.05
N GLN A 35 -24.97 16.46 20.59
CA GLN A 35 -23.92 17.17 19.84
C GLN A 35 -22.83 16.22 19.34
N THR A 36 -22.45 15.22 20.15
CA THR A 36 -21.46 14.22 19.75
C THR A 36 -21.96 13.35 18.58
N PHE A 37 -23.23 12.94 18.61
CA PHE A 37 -23.81 12.18 17.50
C PHE A 37 -23.93 13.00 16.21
N GLN A 38 -24.35 14.26 16.30
CA GLN A 38 -24.38 15.16 15.14
C GLN A 38 -22.99 15.38 14.56
N SER A 39 -21.99 15.61 15.42
CA SER A 39 -20.60 15.77 15.01
C SER A 39 -20.05 14.51 14.34
N ASN A 40 -20.36 13.31 14.85
CA ASN A 40 -19.92 12.06 14.24
C ASN A 40 -20.50 11.85 12.84
N SER A 41 -21.78 12.19 12.64
CA SER A 41 -22.42 12.10 11.32
C SER A 41 -21.75 13.03 10.30
N ILE A 42 -21.45 14.27 10.69
CA ILE A 42 -20.75 15.26 9.86
C ILE A 42 -19.35 14.77 9.47
N VAL A 43 -18.59 14.23 10.44
CA VAL A 43 -17.24 13.70 10.21
C VAL A 43 -17.28 12.44 9.32
N GLN A 44 -18.25 11.54 9.53
CA GLN A 44 -18.40 10.35 8.68
C GLN A 44 -18.74 10.73 7.23
N ASN A 45 -19.67 11.66 7.02
CA ASN A 45 -20.01 12.14 5.69
C ASN A 45 -18.81 12.80 4.99
N GLU A 46 -17.99 13.55 5.74
CA GLU A 46 -16.77 14.17 5.19
C GLU A 46 -15.72 13.12 4.78
N ILE A 47 -15.53 12.08 5.59
CA ILE A 47 -14.62 10.97 5.29
C ILE A 47 -15.11 10.21 4.06
N ASP A 48 -16.40 9.88 4.01
CA ASP A 48 -17.03 9.20 2.87
C ASP A 48 -16.87 10.03 1.58
N LEU A 49 -17.13 11.33 1.64
CA LEU A 49 -16.99 12.25 0.51
C LEU A 49 -15.55 12.28 0.00
N LYS A 50 -14.57 12.38 0.91
CA LYS A 50 -13.14 12.32 0.58
C LYS A 50 -12.76 11.01 -0.09
N GLN A 51 -13.17 9.88 0.49
CA GLN A 51 -12.87 8.55 -0.05
C GLN A 51 -13.44 8.37 -1.46
N GLN A 52 -14.69 8.77 -1.67
CA GLN A 52 -15.36 8.63 -2.97
C GLN A 52 -14.75 9.54 -4.03
N THR A 53 -14.47 10.79 -3.69
CA THR A 53 -13.83 11.72 -4.63
C THR A 53 -12.43 11.25 -5.03
N ASN A 54 -11.66 10.74 -4.07
CA ASN A 54 -10.36 10.13 -4.35
C ASN A 54 -10.50 8.85 -5.20
N SER A 55 -11.55 8.04 -4.98
CA SER A 55 -11.84 6.87 -5.81
C SER A 55 -12.14 7.26 -7.26
N ILE A 56 -12.94 8.30 -7.49
CA ILE A 56 -13.25 8.84 -8.82
C ILE A 56 -11.96 9.29 -9.51
N ILE A 57 -11.15 10.12 -8.83
CA ILE A 57 -9.87 10.59 -9.39
C ILE A 57 -8.93 9.42 -9.70
N THR A 58 -8.85 8.42 -8.82
CA THR A 58 -8.00 7.24 -9.02
C THR A 58 -8.47 6.44 -10.24
N THR A 59 -9.78 6.25 -10.40
CA THR A 59 -10.36 5.54 -11.55
C THR A 59 -10.08 6.29 -12.86
N ILE A 60 -10.24 7.62 -12.85
CA ILE A 60 -9.88 8.47 -14.00
C ILE A 60 -8.40 8.30 -14.32
N ARG A 61 -7.52 8.37 -13.31
CA ARG A 61 -6.07 8.21 -13.48
C ARG A 61 -5.72 6.85 -14.09
N GLU A 62 -6.28 5.77 -13.57
CA GLU A 62 -6.02 4.42 -14.05
C GLU A 62 -6.39 4.26 -15.53
N LYS A 63 -7.58 4.72 -15.95
CA LYS A 63 -8.03 4.61 -17.34
C LYS A 63 -7.22 5.49 -18.29
N VAL A 64 -6.96 6.75 -17.92
CA VAL A 64 -6.18 7.70 -18.73
C VAL A 64 -4.72 7.23 -18.91
N ILE A 65 -4.16 6.54 -17.92
CA ILE A 65 -2.81 5.95 -18.04
C ILE A 65 -2.81 4.78 -19.04
N GLN A 66 -3.88 3.98 -19.08
CA GLN A 66 -3.96 2.79 -19.93
C GLN A 66 -4.25 3.14 -21.39
N GLN A 67 -5.22 4.02 -21.64
CA GLN A 67 -5.68 4.34 -22.99
C GLN A 67 -6.23 5.76 -23.10
N ASP A 68 -6.54 6.16 -24.33
CA ASP A 68 -7.18 7.45 -24.58
C ASP A 68 -8.63 7.35 -24.14
N THR A 69 -8.99 8.13 -23.12
CA THR A 69 -10.27 7.97 -22.41
C THR A 69 -11.11 9.22 -22.57
N THR A 70 -12.41 9.03 -22.85
CA THR A 70 -13.40 10.10 -22.91
C THR A 70 -14.08 10.23 -21.55
N ILE A 71 -13.97 11.42 -20.95
CA ILE A 71 -14.59 11.77 -19.67
C ILE A 71 -15.74 12.74 -19.98
N CYS A 72 -16.94 12.40 -19.55
CA CYS A 72 -18.16 13.15 -19.85
C CYS A 72 -18.92 13.44 -18.56
N LEU A 73 -19.23 14.71 -18.32
CA LEU A 73 -20.21 15.07 -17.30
C LEU A 73 -21.58 15.16 -17.98
N VAL A 74 -22.43 14.15 -17.76
CA VAL A 74 -23.75 14.07 -18.40
C VAL A 74 -24.72 15.02 -17.69
N ASP A 75 -24.68 15.00 -16.36
CA ASP A 75 -25.35 15.93 -15.46
C ASP A 75 -24.54 16.02 -14.15
N ARG A 76 -25.02 16.78 -13.16
CA ARG A 76 -24.31 16.94 -11.88
C ARG A 76 -24.23 15.66 -11.06
N GLU A 77 -25.05 14.66 -11.34
CA GLU A 77 -25.13 13.40 -10.61
C GLU A 77 -24.50 12.23 -11.38
N THR A 78 -24.05 12.47 -12.63
CA THR A 78 -23.57 11.43 -13.53
C THR A 78 -22.27 11.86 -14.21
N LEU A 79 -21.15 11.29 -13.75
CA LEU A 79 -19.84 11.41 -14.39
C LEU A 79 -19.55 10.08 -15.08
N SER A 80 -19.56 10.09 -16.40
CA SER A 80 -19.32 8.88 -17.18
C SER A 80 -17.93 8.88 -17.81
N MET A 81 -17.35 7.69 -17.88
CA MET A 81 -16.09 7.42 -18.52
C MET A 81 -16.23 6.18 -19.39
N GLU A 82 -16.03 6.33 -20.71
CA GLU A 82 -16.24 5.24 -21.68
C GLU A 82 -17.65 4.61 -21.63
N ASN A 83 -18.66 5.40 -21.25
CA ASN A 83 -20.05 4.99 -21.00
C ASN A 83 -20.27 4.18 -19.71
N GLU A 84 -19.28 4.07 -18.83
CA GLU A 84 -19.45 3.58 -17.47
C GLU A 84 -19.68 4.76 -16.52
N ASP A 85 -20.66 4.66 -15.63
CA ASP A 85 -20.91 5.68 -14.60
C ASP A 85 -19.92 5.49 -13.44
N LEU A 86 -19.17 6.55 -13.12
CA LEU A 86 -18.20 6.57 -12.04
C LEU A 86 -18.81 6.97 -10.70
N LEU A 87 -20.00 7.58 -10.70
CA LEU A 87 -20.67 8.00 -9.48
C LEU A 87 -21.51 6.86 -8.92
N THR A 88 -21.01 6.23 -7.87
CA THR A 88 -21.63 5.03 -7.30
C THR A 88 -22.60 5.30 -6.14
N LYS A 89 -22.72 6.54 -5.66
CA LYS A 89 -23.53 6.85 -4.45
C LYS A 89 -24.70 7.77 -4.78
N GLU A 90 -25.88 7.41 -4.29
CA GLU A 90 -27.03 8.30 -4.22
C GLU A 90 -26.65 9.57 -3.41
N HIS A 91 -26.98 10.75 -3.92
CA HIS A 91 -26.80 12.09 -3.30
C HIS A 91 -25.42 12.76 -3.41
N MET A 92 -24.48 12.21 -4.17
CA MET A 92 -23.27 12.96 -4.55
C MET A 92 -23.56 13.81 -5.80
N THR A 93 -23.11 15.06 -5.78
CA THR A 93 -23.13 15.94 -6.96
C THR A 93 -21.74 16.49 -7.24
N ILE A 94 -21.42 16.69 -8.51
CA ILE A 94 -20.21 17.39 -8.95
C ILE A 94 -20.56 18.86 -9.13
N SER A 95 -19.94 19.71 -8.32
CA SER A 95 -20.17 21.15 -8.34
C SER A 95 -19.20 21.89 -9.24
N GLU A 96 -17.95 21.41 -9.30
CA GLU A 96 -16.94 21.91 -10.23
C GLU A 96 -16.15 20.73 -10.81
N LEU A 97 -15.99 20.72 -12.13
CA LEU A 97 -15.11 19.80 -12.83
C LEU A 97 -14.27 20.61 -13.81
N TYR A 98 -12.96 20.59 -13.57
CA TYR A 98 -11.99 21.22 -14.45
C TYR A 98 -11.02 20.16 -14.95
N ILE A 99 -11.00 19.96 -16.25
CA ILE A 99 -10.06 19.05 -16.92
C ILE A 99 -9.35 19.84 -18.01
N GLU A 100 -8.03 19.87 -17.95
CA GLU A 100 -7.18 20.56 -18.91
C GLU A 100 -6.13 19.61 -19.45
N ASN A 101 -6.11 19.39 -20.77
CA ASN A 101 -4.98 18.75 -21.42
C ASN A 101 -3.83 19.76 -21.53
N ILE A 102 -2.79 19.57 -20.73
CA ILE A 102 -1.57 20.39 -20.74
C ILE A 102 -0.76 20.03 -21.98
N LYS A 103 -1.14 20.59 -23.13
CA LYS A 103 -0.33 20.56 -24.35
C LYS A 103 0.67 21.71 -24.30
N ASN A 104 1.88 21.49 -24.83
CA ASN A 104 2.91 22.54 -24.99
C ASN A 104 2.51 23.67 -25.97
N SER A 105 1.23 23.79 -26.35
CA SER A 105 0.73 24.78 -27.30
C SER A 105 -0.27 25.72 -26.60
N PRO A 106 0.06 27.00 -26.39
CA PRO A 106 -0.75 27.96 -25.63
C PRO A 106 -2.10 28.34 -26.27
N ASN A 107 -2.55 27.65 -27.33
CA ASN A 107 -3.77 27.95 -28.08
C ASN A 107 -4.69 26.72 -28.29
N SER A 108 -4.53 25.61 -27.56
CA SER A 108 -5.48 24.49 -27.65
C SER A 108 -6.67 24.72 -26.73
N ASN A 109 -7.88 24.76 -27.29
CA ASN A 109 -9.15 24.81 -26.56
C ASN A 109 -9.53 23.46 -25.90
N ASP A 110 -8.55 22.69 -25.40
CA ASP A 110 -8.77 21.36 -24.83
C ASP A 110 -8.96 21.45 -23.30
N THR A 111 -9.89 22.33 -22.90
CA THR A 111 -10.29 22.54 -21.52
C THR A 111 -11.77 22.26 -21.37
N LEU A 112 -12.11 21.38 -20.43
CA LEU A 112 -13.46 21.25 -19.90
C LEU A 112 -13.48 22.00 -18.57
N ASP A 113 -14.16 23.13 -18.52
CA ASP A 113 -14.33 23.93 -17.31
C ASP A 113 -15.82 24.06 -17.02
N ILE A 114 -16.28 23.33 -16.01
CA ILE A 114 -17.66 23.35 -15.56
C ILE A 114 -17.66 23.96 -14.17
N THR A 115 -18.18 25.18 -14.08
CA THR A 115 -18.41 25.88 -12.81
C THR A 115 -19.90 25.95 -12.48
N SER A 116 -20.21 26.19 -11.21
CA SER A 116 -21.55 26.05 -10.63
C SER A 116 -22.66 26.90 -11.25
N ASP A 117 -22.33 27.89 -12.10
CA ASP A 117 -23.29 28.81 -12.72
C ASP A 117 -23.67 28.46 -14.18
N GLU A 118 -23.04 27.46 -14.80
CA GLU A 118 -23.34 27.12 -16.20
C GLU A 118 -24.43 26.05 -16.33
N THR A 119 -25.39 26.28 -17.24
CA THR A 119 -26.38 25.28 -17.62
C THR A 119 -25.70 24.21 -18.47
N LEU A 120 -25.47 23.03 -17.89
CA LEU A 120 -24.87 21.87 -18.55
C LEU A 120 -25.59 21.59 -19.89
N SER A 121 -24.82 21.54 -20.97
CA SER A 121 -25.35 21.31 -22.32
C SER A 121 -25.47 19.82 -22.65
N GLY A 122 -25.76 18.99 -21.65
CA GLY A 122 -26.18 17.60 -21.80
C GLY A 122 -25.22 16.65 -22.52
N ASN A 123 -23.94 16.99 -22.74
CA ASN A 123 -22.85 16.10 -23.19
C ASN A 123 -21.50 16.86 -23.18
N ASP A 124 -21.14 17.50 -22.07
CA ASP A 124 -19.85 18.19 -21.97
C ASP A 124 -18.76 17.14 -21.70
N CYS A 125 -17.99 16.80 -22.73
CA CYS A 125 -16.99 15.73 -22.74
C CYS A 125 -15.61 16.23 -23.14
N ILE A 126 -14.57 15.60 -22.58
CA ILE A 126 -13.17 15.78 -22.99
C ILE A 126 -12.53 14.43 -23.30
N ILE A 127 -11.73 14.40 -24.36
CA ILE A 127 -10.92 13.23 -24.71
C ILE A 127 -9.51 13.49 -24.19
N THR A 128 -9.00 12.56 -23.39
CA THR A 128 -7.60 12.53 -22.97
C THR A 128 -6.79 11.80 -24.05
N ASP A 129 -5.79 12.46 -24.63
CA ASP A 129 -4.97 11.93 -25.73
C ASP A 129 -3.57 11.48 -25.27
N GLY A 130 -3.45 11.19 -23.97
CA GLY A 130 -2.19 10.85 -23.33
C GLY A 130 -1.24 12.03 -23.05
N SER A 131 -1.61 13.25 -23.42
CA SER A 131 -0.94 14.44 -22.88
C SER A 131 -1.09 14.48 -21.36
N PRO A 132 -0.20 15.14 -20.60
CA PRO A 132 -0.44 15.41 -19.20
C PRO A 132 -1.77 16.14 -19.04
N THR A 133 -2.71 15.58 -18.28
CA THR A 133 -4.05 16.11 -18.07
C THR A 133 -4.17 16.55 -16.62
N LYS A 134 -4.38 17.84 -16.37
CA LYS A 134 -4.75 18.33 -15.04
C LYS A 134 -6.23 18.08 -14.81
N VAL A 135 -6.56 17.39 -13.72
CA VAL A 135 -7.94 17.15 -13.28
C VAL A 135 -8.11 17.79 -11.93
N MET A 136 -9.08 18.69 -11.81
CA MET A 136 -9.55 19.25 -10.55
C MET A 136 -11.04 18.95 -10.43
N LEU A 137 -11.39 18.27 -9.35
CA LEU A 137 -12.74 17.79 -9.08
C LEU A 137 -13.19 18.36 -7.74
N LYS A 138 -14.37 18.97 -7.74
CA LYS A 138 -15.08 19.37 -6.53
C LYS A 138 -16.44 18.69 -6.49
N THR A 139 -16.67 17.98 -5.40
CA THR A 139 -17.89 17.24 -5.13
C THR A 139 -18.59 17.83 -3.93
N ASP A 140 -19.91 17.97 -4.03
CA ASP A 140 -20.78 18.40 -2.95
C ASP A 140 -21.76 17.28 -2.62
N VAL A 141 -22.07 17.12 -1.33
CA VAL A 141 -23.16 16.24 -0.88
C VAL A 141 -24.35 17.11 -0.55
N ASN A 142 -25.42 16.98 -1.36
CA ASN A 142 -26.70 17.62 -1.06
C ASN A 142 -27.43 16.83 0.04
N ALA A 143 -26.96 16.95 1.27
CA ALA A 143 -27.76 16.60 2.45
C ALA A 143 -28.53 17.85 2.87
N GLU A 144 -29.87 17.76 2.96
CA GLU A 144 -30.82 18.87 3.22
C GLU A 144 -30.50 19.84 4.38
N GLU A 145 -29.45 19.59 5.18
CA GLU A 145 -29.07 20.42 6.32
C GLU A 145 -27.58 20.80 6.43
N ASN A 146 -26.66 20.28 5.59
CA ASN A 146 -25.22 20.62 5.70
C ASN A 146 -24.51 20.63 4.34
N ASP A 147 -24.20 21.82 3.83
CA ASP A 147 -23.36 22.03 2.63
C ASP A 147 -21.91 21.61 2.94
N GLN A 148 -21.58 20.34 2.67
CA GLN A 148 -20.21 19.86 2.67
C GLN A 148 -19.71 19.75 1.22
N SER A 149 -18.57 20.38 0.95
CA SER A 149 -17.85 20.26 -0.31
C SER A 149 -16.44 19.73 -0.06
N TYR A 150 -15.93 18.94 -1.01
CA TYR A 150 -14.56 18.49 -1.03
C TYR A 150 -13.97 18.73 -2.41
N GLN A 151 -12.77 19.31 -2.44
CA GLN A 151 -12.05 19.60 -3.67
C GLN A 151 -10.70 18.90 -3.63
N THR A 152 -10.33 18.30 -4.75
CA THR A 152 -9.03 17.67 -4.94
C THR A 152 -8.58 17.90 -6.39
N SER A 153 -7.27 17.96 -6.58
CA SER A 153 -6.66 18.17 -7.89
C SER A 153 -5.47 17.24 -8.07
N THR A 154 -5.29 16.76 -9.29
CA THR A 154 -4.16 15.92 -9.68
C THR A 154 -3.71 16.24 -11.10
N ILE A 155 -2.45 15.96 -11.41
CA ILE A 155 -1.95 15.93 -12.78
C ILE A 155 -1.80 14.46 -13.15
N ILE A 156 -2.48 14.03 -14.21
CA ILE A 156 -2.43 12.68 -14.73
C ILE A 156 -1.55 12.71 -15.97
N GLN A 157 -0.40 12.06 -15.93
CA GLN A 157 0.45 11.92 -17.09
C GLN A 157 0.42 10.48 -17.57
N LYS A 158 -0.01 10.24 -18.82
CA LYS A 158 0.13 8.92 -19.43
C LYS A 158 1.61 8.55 -19.36
N ARG A 159 1.90 7.41 -18.73
CA ARG A 159 3.27 6.93 -18.62
C ARG A 159 3.77 6.83 -20.06
N LYS A 160 4.81 7.60 -20.40
CA LYS A 160 5.50 7.44 -21.68
C LYS A 160 5.85 5.98 -21.72
N THR A 161 5.16 5.20 -22.58
CA THR A 161 5.27 3.74 -22.59
C THR A 161 6.76 3.47 -22.66
N GLU A 162 7.34 3.09 -21.52
CA GLU A 162 8.73 2.70 -21.48
C GLU A 162 8.76 1.56 -22.48
N PRO A 163 9.60 1.65 -23.54
CA PRO A 163 9.51 0.78 -24.70
C PRO A 163 9.32 -0.61 -24.15
N GLU A 164 8.13 -1.17 -24.42
CA GLU A 164 7.70 -2.45 -23.89
C GLU A 164 8.93 -3.34 -23.99
N LEU A 165 9.51 -3.67 -22.83
CA LEU A 165 10.72 -4.47 -22.76
C LEU A 165 10.27 -5.73 -23.44
N ALA A 166 10.58 -5.85 -24.73
CA ALA A 166 10.01 -6.87 -25.58
C ALA A 166 10.28 -8.16 -24.84
N LEU A 167 9.24 -8.68 -24.18
CA LEU A 167 9.31 -10.01 -23.63
C LEU A 167 9.68 -10.81 -24.87
N PRO A 168 10.81 -11.54 -24.83
CA PRO A 168 11.26 -12.28 -25.99
C PRO A 168 10.02 -12.97 -26.52
N GLU A 169 9.61 -12.63 -27.74
CA GLU A 169 8.47 -13.28 -28.39
C GLU A 169 8.82 -14.76 -28.32
N GLU A 170 8.20 -15.48 -27.39
CA GLU A 170 8.42 -16.90 -27.29
C GLU A 170 7.90 -17.43 -28.61
N GLU A 171 8.84 -17.86 -29.47
CA GLU A 171 8.53 -18.56 -30.69
C GLU A 171 7.64 -19.72 -30.26
N ASN A 172 6.35 -19.54 -30.52
CA ASN A 172 5.30 -20.47 -30.15
C ASN A 172 5.40 -21.65 -31.12
N ASP A 173 6.47 -22.44 -30.92
CA ASP A 173 6.63 -23.77 -31.47
C ASP A 173 5.49 -24.58 -30.86
N GLY A 174 4.45 -24.84 -31.66
CA GLY A 174 3.18 -25.44 -31.24
C GLY A 174 3.31 -26.88 -30.71
N ASP A 175 4.03 -27.05 -29.62
CA ASP A 175 4.10 -28.25 -28.80
C ASP A 175 2.96 -28.15 -27.77
N GLU A 176 1.89 -28.90 -28.03
CA GLU A 176 0.83 -29.11 -27.06
C GLU A 176 1.44 -29.77 -25.82
N GLY A 177 1.45 -29.10 -24.65
CA GLY A 177 1.63 -29.89 -23.44
C GLY A 177 1.72 -29.19 -22.09
N ASP A 178 2.41 -28.06 -21.95
CA ASP A 178 2.62 -27.48 -20.63
C ASP A 178 1.62 -26.34 -20.34
N PRO A 179 0.92 -26.38 -19.20
CA PRO A 179 0.00 -25.31 -18.83
C PRO A 179 0.79 -24.01 -18.70
N GLU A 180 0.46 -23.04 -19.56
CA GLU A 180 1.09 -21.73 -19.59
C GLU A 180 0.97 -21.08 -18.20
N LEU A 181 2.11 -20.92 -17.52
CA LEU A 181 2.14 -20.33 -16.18
C LEU A 181 1.79 -18.85 -16.28
N LYS A 182 0.56 -18.52 -15.87
CA LYS A 182 0.04 -17.16 -15.92
C LYS A 182 0.53 -16.34 -14.72
N LEU A 183 1.05 -15.14 -15.00
CA LEU A 183 1.32 -14.11 -14.00
C LEU A 183 0.00 -13.65 -13.35
N PHE A 184 -0.05 -13.60 -12.02
CA PHE A 184 -1.22 -13.09 -11.30
C PHE A 184 -1.11 -11.58 -11.07
N THR A 185 -2.06 -10.83 -11.58
CA THR A 185 -2.12 -9.36 -11.50
C THR A 185 -3.15 -8.88 -10.48
N THR A 186 -4.03 -9.77 -10.00
CA THR A 186 -4.95 -9.48 -8.90
C THR A 186 -4.85 -10.51 -7.79
N TRP A 187 -5.39 -10.13 -6.63
CA TRP A 187 -5.44 -10.95 -5.43
C TRP A 187 -6.25 -12.25 -5.62
N GLU A 188 -7.41 -12.15 -6.28
CA GLU A 188 -8.39 -13.22 -6.43
C GLU A 188 -7.88 -14.35 -7.34
N GLU A 189 -6.95 -14.05 -8.25
CA GLU A 189 -6.36 -15.05 -9.14
C GLU A 189 -5.61 -16.15 -8.38
N PHE A 190 -5.10 -15.87 -7.18
CA PHE A 190 -4.42 -16.87 -6.35
C PHE A 190 -5.35 -17.99 -5.85
N GLU A 191 -6.67 -17.77 -5.80
CA GLU A 191 -7.64 -18.80 -5.43
C GLU A 191 -7.68 -19.95 -6.45
N THR A 192 -7.21 -19.71 -7.69
CA THR A 192 -7.12 -20.75 -8.72
C THR A 192 -6.11 -21.84 -8.35
N ILE A 193 -5.02 -21.51 -7.64
CA ILE A 193 -4.04 -22.50 -7.18
C ILE A 193 -4.70 -23.55 -6.28
N GLU A 194 -5.70 -23.17 -5.49
CA GLU A 194 -6.41 -24.10 -4.62
C GLU A 194 -7.24 -25.10 -5.39
N GLN A 195 -7.82 -24.68 -6.52
CA GLN A 195 -8.67 -25.51 -7.37
C GLN A 195 -7.87 -26.61 -8.07
N ASP A 196 -6.60 -26.34 -8.40
CA ASP A 196 -5.69 -27.29 -9.06
C ASP A 196 -5.32 -28.50 -8.17
N ARG A 197 -5.63 -28.47 -6.86
CA ARG A 197 -5.31 -29.56 -5.92
C ARG A 197 -6.05 -30.87 -6.20
N GLU A 198 -7.19 -30.85 -6.91
CA GLU A 198 -8.18 -31.93 -6.82
C GLU A 198 -8.03 -33.12 -7.80
N SER A 199 -6.98 -33.23 -8.62
CA SER A 199 -6.84 -34.39 -9.53
C SER A 199 -5.53 -35.18 -9.40
N ASP A 200 -5.68 -36.50 -9.44
CA ASP A 200 -4.68 -37.56 -9.67
C ASP A 200 -3.44 -37.64 -8.77
N PHE A 201 -3.48 -37.12 -7.55
CA PHE A 201 -2.42 -37.39 -6.56
C PHE A 201 -2.41 -38.86 -6.15
N LYS A 202 -1.30 -39.56 -6.41
CA LYS A 202 -1.11 -40.89 -5.86
C LYS A 202 -0.63 -40.77 -4.43
N GLN A 203 -1.41 -41.38 -3.54
CA GLN A 203 -0.97 -41.64 -2.18
C GLN A 203 0.14 -42.67 -2.27
N ASP A 204 1.39 -42.23 -2.35
CA ASP A 204 2.50 -43.16 -2.36
C ASP A 204 3.44 -42.98 -1.18
N HIS A 205 3.70 -44.13 -0.56
CA HIS A 205 4.93 -44.38 0.15
C HIS A 205 5.94 -44.77 -0.93
N PRO A 206 7.03 -44.02 -1.20
CA PRO A 206 8.17 -44.62 -1.90
C PRO A 206 8.42 -45.97 -1.25
N ASN A 207 8.27 -47.07 -2.00
CA ASN A 207 8.20 -48.46 -1.51
C ASN A 207 9.34 -48.84 -0.54
N GLY A 208 9.35 -48.35 0.71
CA GLY A 208 10.38 -48.54 1.72
C GLY A 208 11.84 -48.24 1.32
N ASP A 209 12.14 -47.99 0.05
CA ASP A 209 13.49 -47.93 -0.49
C ASP A 209 14.01 -46.50 -0.40
N ARG A 210 14.77 -46.26 0.67
CA ARG A 210 15.36 -44.97 1.00
C ARG A 210 16.42 -44.49 -0.02
N ASN A 211 16.64 -45.26 -1.10
CA ASN A 211 17.54 -44.88 -2.20
C ASN A 211 16.80 -44.23 -3.39
N TYR A 212 15.48 -44.13 -3.38
CA TYR A 212 14.72 -43.54 -4.48
C TYR A 212 14.64 -42.01 -4.33
N CYS A 213 15.09 -41.28 -5.37
CA CYS A 213 15.24 -39.83 -5.36
C CYS A 213 14.44 -39.10 -6.45
N GLU A 214 13.78 -39.81 -7.36
CA GLU A 214 13.12 -39.23 -8.54
C GLU A 214 11.69 -39.78 -8.66
N PHE A 215 10.69 -38.91 -8.73
CA PHE A 215 9.27 -39.30 -8.72
C PHE A 215 8.58 -38.76 -9.96
N ASP A 216 8.08 -39.64 -10.82
CA ASP A 216 7.52 -39.26 -12.13
C ASP A 216 6.03 -38.87 -12.09
N GLU A 217 5.38 -39.00 -10.94
CA GLU A 217 3.92 -38.87 -10.78
C GLU A 217 3.58 -37.82 -9.73
N ASN A 218 2.32 -37.40 -9.66
CA ASN A 218 1.84 -36.51 -8.59
C ASN A 218 1.93 -37.21 -7.23
N ILE A 219 2.73 -36.68 -6.32
CA ILE A 219 3.01 -37.31 -5.01
C ILE A 219 2.25 -36.61 -3.88
N LEU A 220 1.57 -37.41 -3.05
CA LEU A 220 0.94 -36.98 -1.81
C LEU A 220 1.66 -37.52 -0.57
N LEU A 221 2.18 -36.62 0.27
CA LEU A 221 2.83 -36.91 1.54
C LEU A 221 1.86 -36.73 2.72
N ASN A 222 1.39 -37.84 3.29
CA ASN A 222 0.42 -37.86 4.40
C ASN A 222 1.04 -37.97 5.81
N ALA A 223 2.35 -38.07 5.91
CA ALA A 223 3.07 -38.13 7.18
C ALA A 223 4.20 -37.10 7.17
N SER A 224 4.49 -36.47 8.32
CA SER A 224 5.52 -35.44 8.43
C SER A 224 6.84 -35.94 7.85
N GLN A 225 7.35 -35.23 6.85
CA GLN A 225 8.59 -35.58 6.18
C GLN A 225 9.72 -34.70 6.66
N VAL A 226 10.80 -35.36 7.07
CA VAL A 226 12.10 -34.72 7.27
C VAL A 226 12.99 -35.20 6.12
N PHE A 227 13.22 -34.32 5.15
CA PHE A 227 14.24 -34.54 4.15
C PHE A 227 15.58 -34.20 4.80
N ALA A 228 16.28 -35.24 5.26
CA ALA A 228 17.61 -35.11 5.85
C ALA A 228 18.48 -36.34 5.50
N PRO A 229 19.76 -36.14 5.10
CA PRO A 229 20.65 -37.25 4.76
C PRO A 229 20.90 -38.23 5.91
N SER A 230 20.74 -37.79 7.16
CA SER A 230 21.05 -38.58 8.35
C SER A 230 19.98 -39.62 8.73
N TRP A 231 18.81 -39.61 8.08
CA TRP A 231 17.69 -40.51 8.42
C TRP A 231 17.53 -41.68 7.42
N GLY A 232 18.52 -41.84 6.53
CA GLY A 232 18.63 -42.97 5.61
C GLY A 232 18.27 -42.64 4.16
N TYR A 233 17.79 -41.44 3.88
CA TYR A 233 17.71 -40.92 2.50
C TYR A 233 19.11 -40.53 2.03
N LYS A 234 19.62 -41.18 1.00
CA LYS A 234 20.93 -40.83 0.39
C LYS A 234 20.83 -39.65 -0.59
N CYS A 235 19.62 -39.15 -0.82
CA CYS A 235 19.33 -38.16 -1.83
C CYS A 235 19.74 -36.76 -1.33
N HIS A 236 20.79 -36.19 -1.92
CA HIS A 236 21.05 -34.75 -1.82
C HIS A 236 20.12 -33.93 -2.71
N ILE A 237 19.57 -34.58 -3.73
CA ILE A 237 18.60 -34.01 -4.67
C ILE A 237 17.44 -34.98 -4.71
N THR A 238 16.25 -34.50 -4.40
CA THR A 238 15.00 -35.22 -4.60
C THR A 238 14.20 -34.48 -5.65
N THR A 239 13.86 -35.17 -6.73
CA THR A 239 13.14 -34.60 -7.88
C THR A 239 11.75 -35.19 -7.94
N PHE A 240 10.74 -34.33 -8.00
CA PHE A 240 9.37 -34.67 -8.32
C PHE A 240 9.11 -34.07 -9.70
N HIS A 241 8.99 -34.88 -10.74
CA HIS A 241 8.77 -34.39 -12.10
C HIS A 241 7.39 -33.76 -12.29
N GLN A 242 6.44 -34.09 -11.42
CA GLN A 242 5.07 -33.57 -11.42
C GLN A 242 4.82 -32.74 -10.15
N SER A 243 3.57 -32.65 -9.70
CA SER A 243 3.19 -31.90 -8.50
C SER A 243 3.50 -32.66 -7.21
N LEU A 244 3.81 -31.91 -6.15
CA LEU A 244 4.05 -32.43 -4.80
C LEU A 244 3.08 -31.78 -3.81
N TRP A 245 2.31 -32.60 -3.10
CA TRP A 245 1.43 -32.15 -2.03
C TRP A 245 1.85 -32.77 -0.69
N SER A 246 2.19 -31.95 0.29
CA SER A 246 2.38 -32.37 1.67
C SER A 246 1.23 -31.91 2.58
N LYS A 247 0.46 -32.86 3.10
CA LYS A 247 -0.58 -32.59 4.13
C LYS A 247 -0.03 -32.34 5.52
N THR A 248 1.28 -32.45 5.66
CA THR A 248 1.98 -32.42 6.94
C THR A 248 3.15 -31.46 6.90
N SER A 249 3.72 -31.19 8.08
CA SER A 249 4.86 -30.30 8.16
C SER A 249 6.08 -30.89 7.44
N MET A 250 6.81 -30.03 6.74
CA MET A 250 8.01 -30.40 5.97
C MET A 250 9.24 -29.76 6.60
N THR A 251 10.31 -30.53 6.78
CA THR A 251 11.62 -29.97 7.16
C THR A 251 12.68 -30.37 6.15
N LEU A 252 13.36 -29.39 5.56
CA LEU A 252 14.55 -29.58 4.75
C LEU A 252 15.76 -29.21 5.60
N ASN A 253 16.60 -30.19 5.91
CA ASN A 253 17.77 -29.96 6.76
C ASN A 253 18.96 -30.76 6.26
N ARG A 254 20.03 -30.05 5.88
CA ARG A 254 21.29 -30.67 5.49
C ARG A 254 21.89 -31.44 6.66
N ASN A 255 22.70 -32.45 6.35
CA ASN A 255 23.55 -33.06 7.36
C ASN A 255 24.75 -32.14 7.64
N TYR A 256 25.02 -31.83 8.90
CA TYR A 256 26.12 -30.95 9.30
C TYR A 256 27.49 -31.37 8.74
N ASN A 257 27.71 -32.68 8.54
CA ASN A 257 28.98 -33.21 8.05
C ASN A 257 29.10 -33.17 6.51
N ASP A 258 28.01 -32.90 5.79
CA ASP A 258 28.00 -32.83 4.33
C ASP A 258 27.91 -31.38 3.87
N ARG A 259 28.75 -30.99 2.92
CA ARG A 259 28.74 -29.63 2.34
C ARG A 259 27.79 -29.49 1.16
N THR A 260 27.22 -30.60 0.68
CA THR A 260 26.32 -30.60 -0.46
C THR A 260 24.94 -30.09 -0.02
N PRO A 261 24.43 -29.00 -0.61
CA PRO A 261 23.11 -28.49 -0.27
C PRO A 261 22.04 -29.56 -0.55
N LEU A 262 21.05 -29.65 0.32
CA LEU A 262 19.87 -30.47 0.09
C LEU A 262 18.94 -29.74 -0.87
N LYS A 263 18.52 -30.38 -1.95
CA LYS A 263 17.62 -29.82 -2.94
C LYS A 263 16.37 -30.66 -3.08
N VAL A 264 15.21 -30.01 -3.09
CA VAL A 264 13.93 -30.60 -3.51
C VAL A 264 13.49 -29.84 -4.75
N LEU A 265 13.31 -30.56 -5.87
CA LEU A 265 12.87 -30.02 -7.15
C LEU A 265 11.45 -30.50 -7.42
N VAL A 266 10.54 -29.60 -7.75
CA VAL A 266 9.14 -29.91 -8.09
C VAL A 266 8.87 -29.36 -9.49
N GLY A 267 8.53 -30.26 -10.42
CA GLY A 267 8.40 -29.98 -11.84
C GLY A 267 7.12 -29.23 -12.19
N ASN A 268 6.08 -29.33 -11.36
CA ASN A 268 4.86 -28.56 -11.55
C ASN A 268 4.50 -27.78 -10.27
N HIS A 269 3.38 -28.09 -9.63
CA HIS A 269 2.88 -27.33 -8.47
C HIS A 269 3.33 -27.94 -7.13
N PHE A 270 3.51 -27.08 -6.13
CA PHE A 270 3.79 -27.49 -4.76
C PHE A 270 2.70 -27.03 -3.83
N TYR A 271 2.18 -27.95 -3.01
CA TYR A 271 1.14 -27.68 -2.03
C TYR A 271 1.59 -28.13 -0.64
N LEU A 272 1.39 -27.29 0.36
CA LEU A 272 1.74 -27.57 1.74
C LEU A 272 0.64 -27.11 2.70
N ASP A 273 0.01 -28.04 3.41
CA ASP A 273 -1.12 -27.72 4.31
C ASP A 273 -0.66 -27.25 5.70
N GLN A 274 0.58 -27.58 6.09
CA GLN A 274 1.13 -27.26 7.41
C GLN A 274 2.43 -26.44 7.29
N SER A 275 3.24 -26.42 8.35
CA SER A 275 4.46 -25.61 8.37
C SER A 275 5.61 -26.19 7.54
N ALA A 276 6.44 -25.32 6.97
CA ALA A 276 7.73 -25.70 6.39
C ALA A 276 8.88 -25.04 7.14
N LYS A 277 9.95 -25.80 7.33
CA LYS A 277 11.22 -25.30 7.87
C LYS A 277 12.37 -25.70 6.97
N LEU A 278 13.08 -24.72 6.42
CA LEU A 278 14.26 -24.95 5.60
C LEU A 278 15.49 -24.43 6.35
N GLU A 279 16.48 -25.29 6.51
CA GLU A 279 17.71 -25.00 7.25
C GLU A 279 18.94 -25.48 6.48
N GLN A 280 20.09 -24.88 6.82
CA GLN A 280 21.42 -25.32 6.39
C GLN A 280 21.62 -25.41 4.87
N ASP A 281 21.44 -24.29 4.16
CA ASP A 281 21.64 -24.18 2.71
C ASP A 281 20.69 -25.10 1.91
N SER A 282 19.48 -25.35 2.42
CA SER A 282 18.48 -26.18 1.73
C SER A 282 17.77 -25.37 0.64
N ILE A 283 17.44 -26.01 -0.48
CA ILE A 283 16.77 -25.39 -1.63
C ILE A 283 15.48 -26.15 -1.94
N LEU A 284 14.37 -25.43 -2.03
CA LEU A 284 13.12 -25.89 -2.61
C LEU A 284 12.91 -25.13 -3.92
N ASP A 285 12.93 -25.83 -5.05
CA ASP A 285 12.79 -25.26 -6.39
C ASP A 285 11.50 -25.81 -7.02
N ILE A 286 10.53 -24.94 -7.27
CA ILE A 286 9.20 -25.27 -7.77
C ILE A 286 9.07 -24.61 -9.13
N SER A 287 8.81 -25.38 -10.19
CA SER A 287 8.75 -24.82 -11.54
C SER A 287 7.44 -24.07 -11.77
N GLY A 288 6.34 -24.55 -11.18
CA GLY A 288 5.02 -23.92 -11.23
C GLY A 288 4.68 -23.10 -9.98
N ASN A 289 3.42 -23.17 -9.56
CA ASN A 289 2.89 -22.42 -8.41
C ASN A 289 3.16 -23.13 -7.08
N GLY A 290 3.48 -22.37 -6.03
CA GLY A 290 3.65 -22.85 -4.66
C GLY A 290 2.58 -22.31 -3.72
N LEU A 291 1.77 -23.19 -3.13
CA LEU A 291 0.79 -22.89 -2.09
C LEU A 291 1.27 -23.39 -0.72
N PHE A 292 1.39 -22.47 0.23
CA PHE A 292 1.86 -22.70 1.59
C PHE A 292 0.78 -22.26 2.59
N GLU A 293 -0.02 -23.19 3.07
CA GLU A 293 -1.11 -22.89 4.01
C GLU A 293 -0.63 -22.71 5.44
N GLY A 294 0.48 -23.35 5.83
CA GLY A 294 1.09 -23.15 7.14
C GLY A 294 2.34 -22.28 7.11
N ASN A 295 2.79 -21.90 8.30
CA ASN A 295 3.96 -21.04 8.48
C ASN A 295 5.23 -21.59 7.80
N VAL A 296 5.92 -20.73 7.06
CA VAL A 296 7.16 -21.09 6.36
C VAL A 296 8.33 -20.33 6.97
N VAL A 297 9.36 -21.06 7.41
CA VAL A 297 10.56 -20.49 8.01
C VAL A 297 11.79 -20.94 7.22
N LEU A 298 12.50 -20.01 6.61
CA LEU A 298 13.78 -20.25 5.97
C LEU A 298 14.90 -19.69 6.83
N SER A 299 15.96 -20.48 7.00
CA SER A 299 17.14 -20.07 7.75
C SER A 299 18.43 -20.57 7.11
N SER A 300 19.55 -19.98 7.52
CA SER A 300 20.90 -20.44 7.18
C SER A 300 21.10 -20.56 5.67
N SER A 301 20.90 -19.46 4.94
CA SER A 301 21.05 -19.37 3.48
C SER A 301 20.15 -20.30 2.65
N SER A 302 19.07 -20.82 3.25
CA SER A 302 18.09 -21.64 2.54
C SER A 302 17.29 -20.82 1.53
N GLN A 303 16.78 -21.48 0.48
CA GLN A 303 16.13 -20.83 -0.66
C GLN A 303 14.81 -21.51 -1.03
N VAL A 304 13.81 -20.70 -1.38
CA VAL A 304 12.64 -21.15 -2.14
C VAL A 304 12.62 -20.41 -3.46
N ARG A 305 12.39 -21.14 -4.56
CA ARG A 305 12.15 -20.61 -5.90
C ARG A 305 10.84 -21.17 -6.40
N THR A 306 10.01 -20.32 -6.99
CA THR A 306 8.71 -20.71 -7.51
C THR A 306 8.29 -19.77 -8.64
N PHE A 307 7.29 -20.13 -9.44
CA PHE A 307 6.70 -19.18 -10.37
C PHE A 307 5.82 -18.20 -9.60
N ASN A 308 4.60 -18.58 -9.19
CA ASN A 308 3.81 -17.82 -8.21
C ASN A 308 3.97 -18.43 -6.81
N ALA A 309 3.82 -17.61 -5.76
CA ALA A 309 3.84 -18.06 -4.37
C ALA A 309 2.65 -17.53 -3.57
N TYR A 310 1.95 -18.40 -2.87
CA TYR A 310 0.86 -18.04 -1.97
C TYR A 310 1.14 -18.54 -0.56
N TYR A 311 1.37 -17.62 0.39
CA TYR A 311 1.53 -17.90 1.81
C TYR A 311 0.25 -17.47 2.56
N LYS A 312 -0.57 -18.44 3.00
CA LYS A 312 -1.80 -18.13 3.75
C LYS A 312 -1.55 -17.71 5.20
N GLN A 313 -0.49 -18.26 5.80
CA GLN A 313 -0.03 -17.84 7.13
C GLN A 313 1.20 -16.93 6.95
N GLY A 314 2.20 -17.01 7.83
CA GLY A 314 3.38 -16.18 7.75
C GLY A 314 4.56 -16.79 6.99
N LEU A 315 5.35 -15.92 6.38
CA LEU A 315 6.70 -16.22 5.89
C LEU A 315 7.75 -15.55 6.79
N THR A 316 8.71 -16.32 7.29
CA THR A 316 9.87 -15.80 8.03
C THR A 316 11.17 -16.15 7.30
N LEU A 317 11.88 -15.12 6.84
CA LEU A 317 13.20 -15.24 6.23
C LEU A 317 14.27 -14.74 7.20
N GLN A 318 15.28 -15.57 7.48
CA GLN A 318 16.38 -15.22 8.38
C GLN A 318 17.71 -15.83 7.93
N SER A 319 18.80 -15.25 8.44
CA SER A 319 20.18 -15.69 8.24
C SER A 319 20.51 -15.93 6.76
N ASP A 320 20.45 -14.86 5.97
CA ASP A 320 20.81 -14.83 4.54
C ASP A 320 19.92 -15.72 3.64
N SER A 321 18.73 -16.12 4.12
CA SER A 321 17.78 -16.91 3.32
C SER A 321 17.13 -16.10 2.21
N LYS A 322 16.67 -16.77 1.15
CA LYS A 322 16.13 -16.13 -0.04
C LYS A 322 14.81 -16.75 -0.52
N VAL A 323 13.88 -15.92 -0.96
CA VAL A 323 12.73 -16.33 -1.77
C VAL A 323 12.78 -15.60 -3.11
N GLU A 324 12.53 -16.31 -4.19
CA GLU A 324 12.48 -15.76 -5.55
C GLU A 324 11.24 -16.27 -6.27
N THR A 325 10.43 -15.35 -6.80
CA THR A 325 9.27 -15.66 -7.64
C THR A 325 9.47 -15.13 -9.05
N ASN A 326 9.27 -15.97 -10.06
CA ASN A 326 9.25 -15.54 -11.46
C ASN A 326 7.93 -14.87 -11.85
N GLY A 327 6.86 -15.15 -11.11
CA GLY A 327 5.57 -14.48 -11.15
C GLY A 327 5.33 -13.69 -9.87
N SER A 328 4.10 -13.75 -9.38
CA SER A 328 3.60 -12.93 -8.28
C SER A 328 3.65 -13.63 -6.93
N ILE A 329 3.55 -12.85 -5.86
CA ILE A 329 3.48 -13.34 -4.49
C ILE A 329 2.27 -12.78 -3.74
N ARG A 330 1.62 -13.64 -2.96
CA ARG A 330 0.54 -13.29 -2.04
C ARG A 330 0.88 -13.76 -0.63
N MET A 331 0.69 -12.89 0.36
CA MET A 331 0.84 -13.18 1.78
C MET A 331 -0.38 -12.66 2.55
N ASP A 332 -1.09 -13.56 3.23
CA ASP A 332 -2.34 -13.23 3.91
C ASP A 332 -2.13 -12.88 5.39
N GLU A 333 -1.07 -13.40 6.02
CA GLU A 333 -0.69 -13.05 7.40
C GLU A 333 0.69 -12.36 7.47
N SER A 334 0.97 -11.82 8.66
CA SER A 334 2.22 -11.15 9.01
C SER A 334 3.45 -11.95 8.57
N SER A 335 4.36 -11.27 7.87
CA SER A 335 5.59 -11.87 7.34
C SER A 335 6.81 -11.02 7.68
N THR A 336 7.96 -11.66 7.85
CA THR A 336 9.19 -11.02 8.34
C THR A 336 10.41 -11.40 7.53
N LEU A 337 11.16 -10.39 7.08
CA LEU A 337 12.48 -10.51 6.48
C LEU A 337 13.54 -9.94 7.42
N GLN A 338 14.44 -10.78 7.92
CA GLN A 338 15.54 -10.37 8.79
C GLN A 338 16.89 -10.95 8.39
N SER A 339 17.95 -10.41 8.98
CA SER A 339 19.33 -10.93 8.92
C SER A 339 19.83 -11.15 7.48
N ASN A 340 19.90 -10.07 6.70
CA ASN A 340 20.30 -10.03 5.29
C ASN A 340 19.48 -10.94 4.35
N SER A 341 18.27 -11.35 4.74
CA SER A 341 17.41 -12.12 3.87
C SER A 341 16.91 -11.31 2.67
N GLN A 342 16.53 -12.02 1.61
CA GLN A 342 16.15 -11.43 0.34
C GLN A 342 14.83 -12.00 -0.19
N LEU A 343 13.95 -11.12 -0.67
CA LEU A 343 12.75 -11.50 -1.42
C LEU A 343 12.78 -10.82 -2.80
N PHE A 344 12.70 -11.59 -3.86
CA PHE A 344 12.65 -11.08 -5.22
C PHE A 344 11.34 -11.51 -5.87
N VAL A 345 10.57 -10.55 -6.36
CA VAL A 345 9.27 -10.76 -6.98
C VAL A 345 9.30 -10.13 -8.37
N LYS A 346 9.35 -10.96 -9.41
CA LYS A 346 9.28 -10.44 -10.79
C LYS A 346 7.87 -9.95 -11.17
N GLY A 347 6.86 -10.47 -10.52
CA GLY A 347 5.46 -10.08 -10.70
C GLY A 347 4.98 -9.01 -9.72
N TYR A 348 3.74 -9.18 -9.28
CA TYR A 348 3.03 -8.35 -8.32
C TYR A 348 3.20 -8.90 -6.90
N ALA A 349 3.15 -8.02 -5.90
CA ALA A 349 3.19 -8.40 -4.49
C ALA A 349 1.92 -7.96 -3.76
N PHE A 350 1.24 -8.88 -3.08
CA PHE A 350 0.04 -8.63 -2.28
C PHE A 350 0.28 -9.00 -0.81
N LEU A 351 0.16 -8.04 0.11
CA LEU A 351 0.57 -8.16 1.52
C LEU A 351 -0.55 -7.70 2.49
N ARG A 352 -1.47 -8.59 2.91
CA ARG A 352 -2.69 -8.20 3.69
C ARG A 352 -2.51 -7.92 5.18
N ASP A 353 -1.32 -8.11 5.72
CA ASP A 353 -1.08 -7.83 7.12
C ASP A 353 0.25 -7.08 7.23
N THR A 354 0.86 -7.09 8.41
CA THR A 354 2.10 -6.41 8.67
C THR A 354 3.26 -7.15 8.02
N PHE A 355 3.88 -6.52 7.03
CA PHE A 355 5.14 -6.97 6.46
C PHE A 355 6.32 -6.24 7.11
N THR A 356 7.18 -6.97 7.81
CA THR A 356 8.33 -6.42 8.54
C THR A 356 9.65 -6.72 7.85
N MET A 357 10.47 -5.70 7.62
CA MET A 357 11.84 -5.83 7.11
C MET A 357 12.83 -5.25 8.12
N GLN A 358 13.86 -6.02 8.47
CA GLN A 358 14.90 -5.60 9.39
C GLN A 358 16.28 -6.19 9.07
N SER A 359 17.31 -5.63 9.70
CA SER A 359 18.69 -6.14 9.70
C SER A 359 19.25 -6.38 8.29
N ASN A 360 19.33 -5.30 7.50
CA ASN A 360 19.82 -5.27 6.11
C ASN A 360 19.06 -6.20 5.14
N SER A 361 17.83 -6.59 5.44
CA SER A 361 17.04 -7.38 4.50
C SER A 361 16.62 -6.56 3.29
N THR A 362 16.43 -7.24 2.16
CA THR A 362 16.12 -6.60 0.88
C THR A 362 14.90 -7.22 0.23
N MET A 363 14.03 -6.40 -0.35
CA MET A 363 12.91 -6.85 -1.18
C MET A 363 12.89 -6.07 -2.48
N ASN A 364 12.66 -6.75 -3.60
CA ASN A 364 12.52 -6.15 -4.92
C ASN A 364 11.22 -6.63 -5.54
N VAL A 365 10.39 -5.71 -6.03
CA VAL A 365 9.16 -6.00 -6.76
C VAL A 365 9.22 -5.31 -8.12
N ASP A 366 9.17 -6.10 -9.20
CA ASP A 366 9.31 -5.57 -10.55
C ASP A 366 8.01 -4.95 -11.11
N HIS A 367 6.86 -5.23 -10.50
CA HIS A 367 5.58 -4.58 -10.81
C HIS A 367 5.03 -3.84 -9.59
N ASN A 368 3.72 -3.94 -9.32
CA ASN A 368 3.06 -3.19 -8.25
C ASN A 368 3.12 -3.94 -6.92
N LEU A 369 3.04 -3.17 -5.84
CA LEU A 369 2.85 -3.67 -4.49
C LEU A 369 1.53 -3.14 -3.95
N ASP A 370 0.65 -4.05 -3.55
CA ASP A 370 -0.55 -3.76 -2.76
C ASP A 370 -0.34 -4.35 -1.36
N GLY A 371 -0.51 -3.55 -0.32
CA GLY A 371 -0.33 -4.00 1.05
C GLY A 371 -1.14 -3.25 2.08
N ASP A 372 -1.23 -3.84 3.26
CA ASP A 372 -1.98 -3.26 4.38
C ASP A 372 -1.05 -2.46 5.29
N SER A 373 0.05 -3.03 5.78
CA SER A 373 1.02 -2.28 6.59
C SER A 373 2.45 -2.74 6.36
N LEU A 374 3.36 -1.78 6.21
CA LEU A 374 4.78 -2.03 5.99
C LEU A 374 5.61 -1.44 7.12
N PHE A 375 6.54 -2.23 7.66
CA PHE A 375 7.49 -1.77 8.67
C PHE A 375 8.93 -2.06 8.26
N LEU A 376 9.69 -1.01 7.96
CA LEU A 376 11.07 -1.09 7.48
C LEU A 376 12.02 -0.50 8.52
N GLN A 377 12.99 -1.29 8.98
CA GLN A 377 13.98 -0.85 9.94
C GLN A 377 15.39 -1.39 9.71
N SER A 378 16.37 -0.82 10.40
CA SER A 378 17.74 -1.36 10.52
C SER A 378 18.40 -1.62 9.16
N ASN A 379 18.53 -0.57 8.34
CA ASN A 379 19.11 -0.60 6.99
C ASN A 379 18.40 -1.53 5.99
N SER A 380 17.14 -1.93 6.24
CA SER A 380 16.37 -2.69 5.27
C SER A 380 16.10 -1.86 4.00
N LYS A 381 15.99 -2.53 2.85
CA LYS A 381 15.76 -1.88 1.55
C LYS A 381 14.59 -2.52 0.81
N LEU A 382 13.60 -1.73 0.42
CA LEU A 382 12.51 -2.14 -0.46
C LEU A 382 12.55 -1.33 -1.75
N ASP A 383 12.61 -1.99 -2.89
CA ASP A 383 12.57 -1.37 -4.20
C ASP A 383 11.35 -1.89 -4.98
N VAL A 384 10.52 -0.97 -5.49
CA VAL A 384 9.33 -1.30 -6.29
C VAL A 384 9.34 -0.50 -7.60
N LYS A 385 9.30 -1.18 -8.73
CA LYS A 385 9.33 -0.52 -10.06
C LYS A 385 7.94 -0.04 -10.52
N GLY A 386 6.87 -0.66 -10.02
CA GLY A 386 5.50 -0.26 -10.30
C GLY A 386 4.96 0.77 -9.31
N ASN A 387 3.63 0.79 -9.24
CA ASN A 387 2.86 1.62 -8.31
C ASN A 387 2.72 0.93 -6.94
N ILE A 388 2.40 1.70 -5.93
CA ILE A 388 2.15 1.21 -4.58
C ILE A 388 0.82 1.69 -4.04
N GLN A 389 0.09 0.76 -3.42
CA GLN A 389 -1.02 1.04 -2.54
C GLN A 389 -0.74 0.43 -1.16
N ILE A 390 -0.74 1.28 -0.12
CA ILE A 390 -0.66 0.85 1.28
C ILE A 390 -1.89 1.36 2.02
N ASN A 391 -2.85 0.47 2.28
CA ASN A 391 -4.13 0.87 2.86
C ASN A 391 -4.01 1.35 4.32
N GLY A 392 -3.04 0.82 5.06
CA GLY A 392 -2.76 1.17 6.45
C GLY A 392 -1.49 2.00 6.62
N ASN A 393 -0.54 1.50 7.42
CA ASN A 393 0.60 2.29 7.88
C ASN A 393 1.89 1.89 7.17
N LEU A 394 2.63 2.89 6.69
CA LEU A 394 4.04 2.77 6.37
C LEU A 394 4.87 3.33 7.54
N LYS A 395 5.66 2.47 8.19
CA LYS A 395 6.61 2.88 9.23
C LYS A 395 8.04 2.61 8.80
N MET A 396 8.90 3.63 8.88
CA MET A 396 10.30 3.56 8.46
C MET A 396 11.22 4.13 9.53
N GLN A 397 12.27 3.40 9.91
CA GLN A 397 13.26 3.87 10.88
C GLN A 397 14.67 3.30 10.66
N SER A 398 15.67 3.87 11.34
CA SER A 398 17.03 3.33 11.44
C SER A 398 17.67 3.06 10.08
N ASP A 399 17.85 4.14 9.31
CA ASP A 399 18.55 4.13 8.01
C ASP A 399 17.90 3.22 6.94
N SER A 400 16.64 2.83 7.12
CA SER A 400 15.89 2.06 6.12
C SER A 400 15.59 2.87 4.87
N ARG A 401 15.46 2.19 3.72
CA ARG A 401 15.24 2.80 2.41
C ARG A 401 14.08 2.16 1.69
N PHE A 402 13.26 3.00 1.06
CA PHE A 402 12.15 2.57 0.22
C PHE A 402 12.16 3.40 -1.06
N SER A 403 12.36 2.75 -2.21
CA SER A 403 12.36 3.39 -3.52
C SER A 403 11.20 2.89 -4.37
N ILE A 404 10.46 3.82 -4.97
CA ILE A 404 9.27 3.55 -5.77
C ILE A 404 9.39 4.32 -7.08
N THR A 405 9.23 3.63 -8.21
CA THR A 405 9.31 4.27 -9.55
C THR A 405 7.94 4.75 -10.05
N GLY A 406 6.84 4.11 -9.62
CA GLY A 406 5.49 4.52 -9.96
C GLY A 406 4.85 5.49 -8.97
N ASP A 407 3.54 5.60 -9.06
CA ASP A 407 2.71 6.39 -8.16
C ASP A 407 2.49 5.66 -6.83
N THR A 408 2.17 6.42 -5.78
CA THR A 408 2.05 5.90 -4.43
C THR A 408 0.81 6.45 -3.73
N ALA A 409 -0.01 5.57 -3.16
CA ALA A 409 -1.09 5.91 -2.23
C ALA A 409 -0.84 5.21 -0.90
N ILE A 410 -0.79 5.97 0.20
CA ILE A 410 -0.53 5.44 1.54
C ILE A 410 -1.55 6.02 2.53
N GLY A 411 -2.03 5.21 3.48
CA GLY A 411 -2.80 5.66 4.63
C GLY A 411 -2.00 6.61 5.51
N ASN A 412 -1.24 6.08 6.48
CA ASN A 412 -0.33 6.88 7.31
C ASN A 412 1.14 6.61 7.01
N VAL A 413 1.97 7.64 7.16
CA VAL A 413 3.42 7.53 7.07
C VAL A 413 4.06 7.99 8.39
N ASP A 414 4.81 7.10 9.04
CA ASP A 414 5.67 7.39 10.19
C ASP A 414 7.13 7.12 9.83
N GLN A 415 7.86 8.18 9.47
CA GLN A 415 9.22 8.12 8.98
C GLN A 415 10.21 8.77 9.96
N GLN A 416 11.22 8.02 10.38
CA GLN A 416 12.13 8.43 11.47
C GLN A 416 13.58 8.04 11.18
N SER A 417 14.51 8.63 11.95
CA SER A 417 15.88 8.11 12.17
C SER A 417 16.66 7.84 10.88
N ASN A 418 16.92 8.89 10.12
CA ASN A 418 17.65 8.90 8.84
C ASN A 418 17.08 7.95 7.75
N SER A 419 15.87 7.43 7.93
CA SER A 419 15.23 6.64 6.87
C SER A 419 14.89 7.52 5.66
N ARG A 420 14.81 6.90 4.49
CA ARG A 420 14.59 7.59 3.22
C ARG A 420 13.52 6.91 2.38
N LEU A 421 12.49 7.67 2.02
CA LEU A 421 11.44 7.27 1.09
C LEU A 421 11.59 8.12 -0.17
N ASP A 422 11.84 7.47 -1.30
CA ASP A 422 12.02 8.10 -2.62
C ASP A 422 10.95 7.57 -3.58
N VAL A 423 9.98 8.41 -3.92
CA VAL A 423 8.94 8.14 -4.90
C VAL A 423 9.20 8.97 -6.15
N ALA A 424 9.32 8.33 -7.32
CA ALA A 424 9.51 9.05 -8.57
C ALA A 424 8.18 9.60 -9.13
N GLY A 425 7.08 8.86 -8.95
CA GLY A 425 5.74 9.28 -9.31
C GLY A 425 5.05 10.15 -8.26
N ASP A 426 3.76 10.37 -8.44
CA ASP A 426 2.95 11.19 -7.55
C ASP A 426 2.59 10.42 -6.27
N THR A 427 2.57 11.12 -5.15
CA THR A 427 2.28 10.54 -3.84
C THR A 427 1.06 11.17 -3.19
N LEU A 428 0.13 10.31 -2.79
CA LEU A 428 -1.02 10.65 -1.95
C LEU A 428 -0.85 10.01 -0.56
N VAL A 429 -0.78 10.85 0.47
CA VAL A 429 -0.90 10.42 1.86
C VAL A 429 -2.33 10.74 2.33
N ASN A 430 -3.15 9.71 2.45
CA ASN A 430 -4.58 9.83 2.74
C ASN A 430 -4.86 10.30 4.17
N GLU A 431 -4.03 9.89 5.12
CA GLU A 431 -4.16 10.26 6.53
C GLU A 431 -2.98 11.15 6.93
N SER A 432 -2.14 10.72 7.87
CA SER A 432 -1.11 11.58 8.46
C SER A 432 0.28 11.33 7.87
N LEU A 433 1.07 12.40 7.72
CA LEU A 433 2.49 12.33 7.39
C LEU A 433 3.33 12.82 8.57
N TYR A 434 4.11 11.92 9.16
CA TYR A 434 5.06 12.21 10.23
C TYR A 434 6.50 11.93 9.78
N VAL A 435 7.35 12.96 9.81
CA VAL A 435 8.75 12.86 9.35
C VAL A 435 9.69 13.47 10.39
N GLN A 436 10.62 12.68 10.94
CA GLN A 436 11.53 13.19 11.98
C GLN A 436 12.95 12.63 11.93
N ASN A 437 13.86 13.28 12.66
CA ASN A 437 15.23 12.82 12.94
C ASN A 437 16.04 12.57 11.65
N ASN A 438 16.23 13.64 10.87
CA ASN A 438 16.91 13.67 9.57
C ASN A 438 16.34 12.69 8.52
N ALA A 439 15.11 12.21 8.71
CA ALA A 439 14.41 11.46 7.68
C ALA A 439 14.11 12.34 6.45
N VAL A 440 14.10 11.71 5.27
CA VAL A 440 13.87 12.37 3.98
C VAL A 440 12.72 11.69 3.24
N PHE A 441 11.66 12.44 3.01
CA PHE A 441 10.55 12.04 2.13
C PHE A 441 10.69 12.80 0.80
N SER A 442 10.82 12.07 -0.30
CA SER A 442 10.91 12.63 -1.65
C SER A 442 9.81 12.04 -2.54
N SER A 443 9.17 12.86 -3.35
CA SER A 443 8.10 12.46 -4.28
C SER A 443 8.19 13.21 -5.61
N GLY A 444 7.46 12.74 -6.64
CA GLY A 444 7.10 13.51 -7.83
C GLY A 444 6.29 14.72 -7.40
N SER A 445 4.96 14.63 -7.35
CA SER A 445 4.10 15.56 -6.60
C SER A 445 3.66 14.95 -5.26
N LEU A 446 3.30 15.79 -4.29
CA LEU A 446 2.82 15.34 -2.97
C LEU A 446 1.48 15.96 -2.59
N THR A 447 0.50 15.11 -2.28
CA THR A 447 -0.73 15.52 -1.59
C THR A 447 -0.80 14.84 -0.23
N VAL A 448 -0.99 15.63 0.83
CA VAL A 448 -1.23 15.14 2.20
C VAL A 448 -2.61 15.59 2.65
N ASN A 449 -3.53 14.64 2.81
CA ASN A 449 -4.92 14.91 3.17
C ASN A 449 -5.12 15.17 4.66
N GLY A 450 -4.32 14.54 5.53
CA GLY A 450 -4.34 14.78 6.97
C GLY A 450 -3.19 15.66 7.46
N PRO A 451 -2.86 15.60 8.76
CA PRO A 451 -1.84 16.47 9.34
C PRO A 451 -0.42 16.10 8.88
N LEU A 452 0.39 17.13 8.64
CA LEU A 452 1.83 17.01 8.45
C LEU A 452 2.56 17.43 9.74
N SER A 453 3.35 16.53 10.33
CA SER A 453 4.20 16.86 11.48
C SER A 453 5.66 16.51 11.21
N MET A 454 6.53 17.51 11.32
CA MET A 454 7.95 17.41 11.03
C MET A 454 8.82 17.85 12.21
N GLN A 455 9.89 17.12 12.48
CA GLN A 455 10.84 17.46 13.55
C GLN A 455 12.30 17.13 13.19
N SER A 456 13.25 17.76 13.88
CA SER A 456 14.67 17.35 13.94
C SER A 456 15.34 17.19 12.57
N ASN A 457 15.45 18.28 11.82
CA ASN A 457 16.03 18.39 10.48
C ASN A 457 15.43 17.44 9.43
N ALA A 458 14.19 16.96 9.64
CA ALA A 458 13.48 16.22 8.61
C ALA A 458 13.22 17.07 7.37
N MET A 459 13.18 16.42 6.21
CA MET A 459 12.92 17.04 4.93
C MET A 459 11.77 16.33 4.20
N VAL A 460 10.84 17.14 3.69
CA VAL A 460 9.83 16.74 2.70
C VAL A 460 10.16 17.51 1.42
N TYR A 461 10.36 16.78 0.34
CA TYR A 461 10.77 17.30 -0.95
C TYR A 461 9.86 16.77 -2.07
N SER A 462 9.55 17.62 -3.03
CA SER A 462 8.78 17.28 -4.22
C SER A 462 9.41 17.92 -5.46
N GLU A 463 9.49 17.13 -6.54
CA GLU A 463 9.89 17.60 -7.87
C GLU A 463 8.78 18.37 -8.59
N GLY A 464 7.52 18.13 -8.22
CA GLY A 464 6.32 18.82 -8.69
C GLY A 464 5.73 19.70 -7.58
N ASP A 465 4.41 19.69 -7.43
CA ASP A 465 3.69 20.51 -6.46
C ASP A 465 3.52 19.79 -5.10
N ILE A 466 3.40 20.57 -4.03
CA ILE A 466 3.00 20.07 -2.71
C ILE A 466 1.66 20.67 -2.30
N VAL A 467 0.68 19.82 -1.98
CA VAL A 467 -0.63 20.19 -1.44
C VAL A 467 -0.78 19.64 -0.03
N LEU A 468 -0.97 20.54 0.94
CA LEU A 468 -1.12 20.23 2.37
C LEU A 468 -2.52 20.64 2.82
N ASN A 469 -3.40 19.65 2.96
CA ASN A 469 -4.80 19.87 3.31
C ASN A 469 -5.07 19.90 4.82
N GLY A 470 -4.22 19.26 5.62
CA GLY A 470 -4.32 19.28 7.07
C GLY A 470 -3.29 20.19 7.74
N LYS A 471 -3.49 20.41 9.04
CA LYS A 471 -2.58 21.18 9.89
C LYS A 471 -1.12 20.78 9.72
N VAL A 472 -0.26 21.79 9.56
CA VAL A 472 1.18 21.62 9.43
C VAL A 472 1.88 22.01 10.74
N SER A 473 2.72 21.13 11.27
CA SER A 473 3.52 21.37 12.47
C SER A 473 4.98 21.11 12.18
N THR A 474 5.84 22.12 12.35
CA THR A 474 7.27 22.00 12.04
C THR A 474 8.15 22.43 13.21
N GLN A 475 9.24 21.70 13.47
CA GLN A 475 10.16 21.97 14.58
C GLN A 475 11.60 21.58 14.24
N ASN A 476 12.55 22.16 14.94
CA ASN A 476 13.99 21.89 14.88
C ASN A 476 14.57 21.77 13.46
N GLY A 477 14.56 22.85 12.68
CA GLY A 477 15.34 22.94 11.42
C GLY A 477 14.80 22.14 10.23
N THR A 478 13.51 21.78 10.25
CA THR A 478 12.84 21.05 9.18
C THR A 478 12.71 21.86 7.89
N VAL A 479 12.61 21.15 6.76
CA VAL A 479 12.48 21.74 5.43
C VAL A 479 11.31 21.13 4.66
N ILE A 480 10.41 21.96 4.16
CA ILE A 480 9.43 21.61 3.13
C ILE A 480 9.90 22.32 1.85
N SER A 481 10.16 21.56 0.80
CA SER A 481 10.72 22.10 -0.44
C SER A 481 10.01 21.54 -1.67
N SER A 482 9.65 22.41 -2.59
CA SER A 482 8.97 22.08 -3.84
C SER A 482 9.69 22.76 -5.01
N ARG A 483 9.85 22.07 -6.14
CA ARG A 483 10.22 22.70 -7.41
C ARG A 483 9.02 23.32 -8.13
N GLY A 484 7.81 22.85 -7.83
CA GLY A 484 6.57 23.49 -8.24
C GLY A 484 6.07 24.47 -7.19
N ASP A 485 4.76 24.51 -7.05
CA ASP A 485 4.04 25.33 -6.07
C ASP A 485 3.89 24.58 -4.73
N ILE A 486 3.55 25.34 -3.69
CA ILE A 486 3.12 24.79 -2.40
C ILE A 486 1.78 25.40 -2.02
N HIS A 487 0.76 24.56 -1.84
CA HIS A 487 -0.56 24.94 -1.35
C HIS A 487 -0.74 24.49 0.10
N ILE A 488 -1.00 25.44 1.00
CA ILE A 488 -1.25 25.18 2.41
C ILE A 488 -2.68 25.60 2.75
N ASN A 489 -3.58 24.63 2.85
CA ASN A 489 -5.02 24.88 2.99
C ASN A 489 -5.49 24.98 4.45
N ASP A 490 -4.63 24.66 5.42
CA ASP A 490 -4.92 24.74 6.86
C ASP A 490 -3.78 25.46 7.62
N GLN A 491 -3.91 25.60 8.94
CA GLN A 491 -2.99 26.33 9.79
C GLN A 491 -1.61 25.68 9.84
N VAL A 492 -0.57 26.51 9.74
CA VAL A 492 0.80 26.12 10.13
C VAL A 492 1.01 26.55 11.58
N GLY A 493 1.09 25.55 12.46
CA GLY A 493 1.27 25.74 13.90
C GLY A 493 2.50 26.59 14.24
N PRO A 494 2.60 27.13 15.46
CA PRO A 494 3.75 27.93 15.87
C PRO A 494 5.01 27.07 15.75
N GLY A 495 5.91 27.43 14.82
CA GLY A 495 7.17 26.73 14.64
C GLY A 495 8.09 27.02 15.82
N TRP A 496 8.65 25.99 16.45
CA TRP A 496 9.51 26.14 17.64
C TRP A 496 10.98 26.40 17.26
N SER A 497 11.26 26.58 15.97
CA SER A 497 12.59 26.91 15.43
C SER A 497 12.51 27.32 13.94
N LYS A 498 13.67 27.61 13.31
CA LYS A 498 13.85 28.02 11.90
C LYS A 498 13.44 26.94 10.87
N ALA A 499 12.17 26.59 10.79
CA ALA A 499 11.67 25.78 9.69
C ALA A 499 11.69 26.59 8.37
N ILE A 500 11.96 25.90 7.27
CA ILE A 500 12.00 26.48 5.93
C ILE A 500 10.88 25.89 5.10
N ILE A 501 10.07 26.76 4.49
CA ILE A 501 9.12 26.40 3.45
C ILE A 501 9.61 27.11 2.18
N CYS A 502 9.91 26.35 1.14
CA CYS A 502 10.51 26.88 -0.08
C CYS A 502 9.85 26.28 -1.32
N ALA A 503 9.28 27.14 -2.16
CA ALA A 503 8.84 26.78 -3.49
C ALA A 503 9.71 27.52 -4.52
N GLU A 504 10.11 26.84 -5.59
CA GLU A 504 10.66 27.54 -6.77
C GLU A 504 9.54 28.30 -7.51
N GLY A 505 8.30 27.77 -7.45
CA GLY A 505 7.06 28.45 -7.78
C GLY A 505 6.50 29.34 -6.66
N GLU A 506 5.18 29.35 -6.51
CA GLU A 506 4.45 30.13 -5.52
C GLU A 506 4.12 29.34 -4.24
N VAL A 507 3.95 30.06 -3.12
CA VAL A 507 3.46 29.49 -1.87
C VAL A 507 2.10 30.12 -1.56
N TYR A 508 1.04 29.33 -1.66
CA TYR A 508 -0.33 29.71 -1.36
C TYR A 508 -0.67 29.38 0.09
N GLY A 509 -1.52 30.21 0.72
CA GLY A 509 -1.86 30.09 2.14
C GLY A 509 -0.78 30.63 3.08
N ALA A 510 0.05 31.56 2.62
CA ALA A 510 1.13 32.14 3.42
C ALA A 510 0.61 32.87 4.68
N GLU A 511 -0.62 33.36 4.66
CA GLU A 511 -1.34 33.93 5.80
C GLU A 511 -1.60 32.92 6.93
N ASN A 512 -1.61 31.63 6.61
CA ASN A 512 -1.74 30.54 7.58
C ASN A 512 -0.39 30.21 8.25
N ILE A 513 0.70 30.87 7.83
CA ILE A 513 2.05 30.58 8.29
C ILE A 513 2.43 31.48 9.48
N SER A 514 2.74 30.85 10.63
CA SER A 514 3.22 31.61 11.79
C SER A 514 4.57 32.28 11.51
N SER A 515 4.79 33.46 12.11
CA SER A 515 5.95 34.34 11.89
C SER A 515 7.34 33.73 12.17
N ASN A 516 7.40 32.54 12.77
CA ASN A 516 8.64 31.83 13.05
C ASN A 516 9.19 31.02 11.86
N HIS A 517 8.46 30.95 10.75
CA HIS A 517 8.88 30.22 9.54
C HIS A 517 9.58 31.13 8.54
N LYS A 518 10.60 30.60 7.85
CA LYS A 518 11.17 31.26 6.69
C LYS A 518 10.49 30.73 5.43
N VAL A 519 9.62 31.56 4.84
CA VAL A 519 8.98 31.28 3.55
C VAL A 519 9.82 31.87 2.43
N ARG A 520 10.04 31.10 1.36
CA ARG A 520 10.66 31.56 0.11
C ARG A 520 9.77 31.12 -1.05
N SER A 521 9.49 32.05 -1.96
CA SER A 521 8.80 31.82 -3.22
C SER A 521 9.53 32.53 -4.35
N ASN A 522 9.20 32.21 -5.59
CA ASN A 522 9.66 32.88 -6.81
C ASN A 522 11.17 32.80 -7.06
N HIS A 523 11.63 31.61 -7.48
CA HIS A 523 12.95 31.34 -8.10
C HIS A 523 14.16 31.45 -7.17
N GLY A 524 13.96 31.40 -5.85
CA GLY A 524 15.05 31.19 -4.91
C GLY A 524 15.51 29.73 -4.92
N HIS A 525 16.81 29.47 -4.95
CA HIS A 525 17.34 28.10 -4.85
C HIS A 525 16.84 27.43 -3.56
N CYS A 526 15.98 26.43 -3.70
CA CYS A 526 15.43 25.66 -2.60
C CYS A 526 16.36 24.51 -2.20
N PRO A 527 16.43 24.14 -0.91
CA PRO A 527 17.26 23.02 -0.48
C PRO A 527 16.76 21.71 -1.08
N THR A 528 17.65 20.95 -1.71
CA THR A 528 17.36 19.60 -2.21
C THR A 528 17.93 18.54 -1.25
N PRO A 529 17.37 17.31 -1.24
CA PRO A 529 17.82 16.18 -0.43
C PRO A 529 19.29 15.78 -0.57
#